data_AF-A0A355R7N5-F1
#
_entry.id   AF-A0A355R7N5-F1
#
_cell.length_a   1.000
_cell.length_b   1.000
_cell.length_c   1.000
_cell.angle_alpha   90.00
_cell.angle_beta   90.00
_cell.angle_gamma   90.00
#
_symmetry.space_group_name_H-M   'P 1'
#
loop_
_entity.id
_entity.type
_entity.pdbx_description
1 polymer ?
#
loop_
_entity_poly.entity_id
_entity_poly.type
_entity_poly.pdbx_seq_one_letter_code
_entity_poly.pdbx_strand_id
1 'polypeptide(L)'
;MLRSLRLAALLGSLLMAVAASARDIDAASYGYPLTNPFEATIATTPPDKRPELPSDDEITQSDYSLNLRPEREFTLPDNFWAVKKLKYRLARQDREAPLIFII
;
A
#
# COMPACT_ATOMS: atom_id res chain seq x y z
N MET A 1 42.13 -27.27 -1.32
CA MET A 1 41.53 -26.84 -0.03
C MET A 1 40.52 -25.70 -0.20
N LEU A 2 40.88 -24.58 -0.87
CA LEU A 2 39.96 -23.43 -1.03
C LEU A 2 38.68 -23.73 -1.85
N ARG A 3 38.77 -24.57 -2.89
CA ARG A 3 37.61 -24.99 -3.71
C ARG A 3 36.59 -25.81 -2.92
N SER A 4 37.06 -26.71 -2.07
CA SER A 4 36.23 -27.55 -1.20
C SER A 4 35.48 -26.70 -0.18
N LEU A 5 36.14 -25.67 0.37
CA LEU A 5 35.55 -24.75 1.34
C LEU A 5 34.44 -23.88 0.70
N ARG A 6 34.65 -23.41 -0.54
CA ARG A 6 33.62 -22.67 -1.30
C ARG A 6 32.41 -23.54 -1.62
N LEU A 7 32.63 -24.80 -1.97
CA LEU A 7 31.55 -25.75 -2.25
C LEU A 7 30.74 -26.04 -0.98
N ALA A 8 31.40 -26.23 0.16
CA ALA A 8 30.75 -26.43 1.45
C ALA A 8 29.94 -25.20 1.89
N ALA A 9 30.48 -23.99 1.70
CA ALA A 9 29.76 -22.75 1.99
C ALA A 9 28.51 -22.58 1.11
N LEU A 10 28.62 -22.91 -0.18
CA LEU A 10 27.51 -22.82 -1.12
C LEU A 10 26.44 -23.90 -0.87
N LEU A 11 26.84 -25.11 -0.48
CA LEU A 11 25.89 -26.14 -0.05
C LEU A 11 25.19 -25.74 1.26
N GLY A 12 25.95 -25.19 2.21
CA GLY A 12 25.41 -24.73 3.49
C GLY A 12 24.40 -23.59 3.33
N SER A 13 24.69 -22.60 2.49
CA SER A 13 23.74 -21.52 2.19
C SER A 13 22.50 -22.02 1.45
N LEU A 14 22.65 -22.97 0.53
CA LEU A 14 21.52 -23.56 -0.19
C LEU A 14 20.62 -24.38 0.74
N LEU A 15 21.18 -25.15 1.68
CA LEU A 15 20.42 -25.90 2.68
C LEU A 15 19.67 -24.98 3.65
N MET A 16 20.26 -23.83 4.02
CA MET A 16 19.58 -22.82 4.84
C MET A 16 18.44 -22.12 4.08
N ALA A 17 18.57 -21.94 2.76
CA ALA A 17 17.51 -21.37 1.93
C ALA A 17 16.28 -22.29 1.83
N VAL A 18 16.44 -23.62 1.93
CA VAL A 18 15.30 -24.57 1.94
C VAL A 18 14.41 -24.37 3.18
N ALA A 19 14.99 -23.98 4.31
CA ALA A 19 14.23 -23.66 5.53
C ALA A 19 13.44 -22.34 5.41
N ALA A 20 13.76 -21.50 4.44
CA ALA A 20 13.05 -20.27 4.12
C ALA A 20 11.99 -20.44 3.01
N SER A 21 11.65 -21.69 2.65
CA SER A 21 10.55 -21.96 1.72
C SER A 21 9.23 -21.41 2.27
N ALA A 22 8.42 -20.84 1.36
CA ALA A 22 7.08 -20.37 1.68
C ALA A 22 6.27 -21.55 2.22
N ARG A 23 5.88 -21.48 3.50
CA ARG A 23 4.97 -22.45 4.08
C ARG A 23 3.57 -22.14 3.60
N ASP A 24 2.84 -23.19 3.23
CA ASP A 24 1.39 -23.07 3.08
C ASP A 24 0.82 -22.59 4.41
N ILE A 25 0.18 -21.42 4.38
CA ILE A 25 -0.50 -20.87 5.53
C ILE A 25 -1.91 -21.45 5.53
N ASP A 26 -2.21 -22.25 6.55
CA ASP A 26 -3.59 -22.66 6.79
C ASP A 26 -4.43 -21.42 7.11
N ALA A 27 -5.49 -21.20 6.32
CA ALA A 27 -6.37 -20.05 6.47
C ALA A 27 -7.01 -19.99 7.87
N ALA A 28 -7.28 -21.13 8.50
CA ALA A 28 -7.84 -21.15 9.86
C ALA A 28 -6.80 -20.68 10.90
N SER A 29 -5.53 -21.01 10.71
CA SER A 29 -4.42 -20.56 11.57
C SER A 29 -3.96 -19.11 11.31
N TYR A 30 -4.26 -18.54 10.13
CA TYR A 30 -3.86 -17.18 9.76
C TYR A 30 -4.44 -16.11 10.69
N GLY A 31 -5.60 -16.39 11.30
CA GLY A 31 -6.21 -15.52 12.32
C GLY A 31 -6.91 -14.27 11.75
N TYR A 32 -7.05 -14.19 10.43
CA TYR A 32 -7.91 -13.20 9.78
C TYR A 32 -9.34 -13.74 9.67
N PRO A 33 -10.36 -13.00 10.11
CA PRO A 33 -11.70 -13.56 10.31
C PRO A 33 -12.51 -13.72 9.00
N LEU A 34 -11.96 -13.34 7.84
CA LEU A 34 -12.60 -13.51 6.54
C LEU A 34 -12.09 -14.79 5.86
N THR A 35 -12.90 -15.84 5.86
CA THR A 35 -12.57 -17.12 5.20
C THR A 35 -13.14 -17.24 3.79
N ASN A 36 -14.16 -16.44 3.46
CA ASN A 36 -14.75 -16.43 2.13
C ASN A 36 -13.85 -15.61 1.17
N PRO A 37 -13.33 -16.22 0.09
CA PRO A 37 -12.40 -15.54 -0.81
C PRO A 37 -13.05 -14.40 -1.59
N PHE A 38 -14.34 -14.48 -1.91
CA PHE A 38 -15.06 -13.38 -2.55
C PHE A 38 -15.25 -12.21 -1.58
N GLU A 39 -15.69 -12.49 -0.36
CA GLU A 39 -15.85 -11.48 0.68
C GLU A 39 -14.52 -10.76 0.96
N ALA A 40 -13.41 -11.49 1.02
CA ALA A 40 -12.07 -10.91 1.21
C ALA A 40 -11.65 -9.91 0.11
N THR A 41 -12.31 -9.91 -1.06
CA THR A 41 -12.04 -8.94 -2.14
C THR A 41 -12.89 -7.69 -2.08
N ILE A 42 -14.06 -7.75 -1.44
CA ILE A 42 -15.03 -6.65 -1.40
C ILE A 42 -15.19 -6.02 -0.01
N ALA A 43 -14.88 -6.78 1.04
CA ALA A 43 -14.96 -6.33 2.42
C ALA A 43 -13.71 -5.55 2.79
N THR A 44 -13.90 -4.49 3.57
CA THR A 44 -12.81 -3.76 4.20
C THR A 44 -12.25 -4.53 5.40
N THR A 45 -11.15 -4.06 5.97
CA THR A 45 -10.54 -4.62 7.18
C THR A 45 -11.58 -4.71 8.32
N PRO A 46 -11.72 -5.87 8.98
CA PRO A 46 -12.59 -6.05 10.15
C PRO A 46 -12.36 -4.96 11.21
N PRO A 47 -13.43 -4.42 11.85
CA PRO A 47 -13.31 -3.29 12.78
C PRO A 47 -12.29 -3.50 13.91
N ASP A 48 -12.21 -4.70 14.47
CA ASP A 48 -11.29 -5.10 15.55
C ASP A 48 -9.82 -5.19 15.10
N LYS A 49 -9.59 -5.27 13.79
CA LYS A 49 -8.26 -5.33 13.16
C LYS A 49 -7.85 -4.01 12.53
N ARG A 50 -8.69 -2.97 12.56
CA ARG A 50 -8.33 -1.65 12.05
C ARG A 50 -7.35 -0.98 13.01
N PRO A 51 -6.25 -0.40 12.52
CA PRO A 51 -5.40 0.43 13.36
C PRO A 51 -6.18 1.67 13.78
N GLU A 52 -5.85 2.20 14.97
CA GLU A 52 -6.25 3.54 15.33
C GLU A 52 -5.46 4.53 14.46
N LEU A 53 -6.18 5.40 13.77
CA LEU A 53 -5.60 6.40 12.88
C LEU A 53 -5.79 7.80 13.50
N PRO A 54 -4.84 8.72 13.28
CA PRO A 54 -5.02 10.10 13.69
C PRO A 54 -6.26 10.69 13.02
N SER A 55 -6.93 11.55 13.76
CA SER A 55 -8.03 12.38 13.29
C SER A 55 -7.55 13.43 12.29
N ASP A 56 -8.46 13.96 11.48
CA ASP A 56 -8.13 14.92 10.42
C ASP A 56 -7.49 16.21 10.95
N ASP A 57 -7.82 16.63 12.18
CA ASP A 57 -7.25 17.81 12.85
C ASP A 57 -5.84 17.57 13.42
N GLU A 58 -5.45 16.31 13.64
CA GLU A 58 -4.09 15.94 14.03
C GLU A 58 -3.13 15.88 12.83
N ILE A 59 -3.66 15.85 11.60
CA ILE A 59 -2.86 15.79 10.38
C ILE A 59 -2.62 17.21 9.87
N THR A 60 -1.35 17.58 9.68
CA THR A 60 -1.01 18.83 8.97
C THR A 60 -1.31 18.66 7.49
N GLN A 61 -2.54 18.98 7.09
CA GLN A 61 -3.02 18.85 5.72
C GLN A 61 -3.66 20.14 5.19
N SER A 62 -3.62 20.34 3.88
CA SER A 62 -4.28 21.48 3.23
C SER A 62 -4.74 21.12 1.82
N ASP A 63 -5.88 21.69 1.43
CA ASP A 63 -6.46 21.53 0.10
C ASP A 63 -5.91 22.57 -0.87
N TYR A 64 -5.55 22.10 -2.06
CA TYR A 64 -4.96 22.90 -3.14
C TYR A 64 -5.69 22.64 -4.44
N SER A 65 -5.49 23.55 -5.39
CA SER A 65 -6.00 23.37 -6.75
C SER A 65 -5.00 23.88 -7.77
N LEU A 66 -4.82 23.12 -8.85
CA LEU A 66 -4.03 23.52 -10.02
C LEU A 66 -4.96 23.72 -11.21
N ASN A 67 -4.81 24.88 -11.86
CA ASN A 67 -5.46 25.15 -13.13
C ASN A 67 -4.53 24.76 -14.27
N LEU A 68 -4.49 23.47 -14.57
CA LEU A 68 -3.59 22.93 -15.61
C LEU A 68 -4.03 23.32 -17.04
N ARG A 69 -5.33 23.55 -17.24
CA ARG A 69 -5.94 23.83 -18.54
C ARG A 69 -7.01 24.91 -18.40
N PRO A 70 -6.63 26.20 -18.33
CA PRO A 70 -7.56 27.31 -18.13
C PRO A 70 -8.70 27.36 -19.14
N GLU A 71 -8.48 26.87 -20.35
CA GLU A 71 -9.48 26.77 -21.41
C GLU A 71 -10.69 25.91 -21.04
N ARG A 72 -10.54 24.98 -20.08
CA ARG A 72 -11.63 24.11 -19.62
C ARG A 72 -12.72 24.86 -18.89
N GLU A 73 -12.44 26.03 -18.35
CA GLU A 73 -13.47 26.87 -17.70
C GLU A 73 -14.55 27.29 -18.70
N PHE A 74 -14.17 27.51 -19.96
CA PHE A 74 -15.03 28.05 -21.01
C PHE A 74 -15.49 27.00 -22.03
N THR A 75 -14.78 25.87 -22.13
CA THR A 75 -15.08 24.80 -23.10
C THR A 75 -15.89 23.66 -22.52
N LEU A 76 -15.79 23.41 -21.20
CA LEU A 76 -16.54 22.36 -20.56
C LEU A 76 -17.85 22.91 -20.00
N PRO A 77 -18.98 22.19 -20.16
CA PRO A 77 -20.21 22.56 -19.50
C PRO A 77 -20.07 22.52 -17.97
N ASP A 78 -20.91 23.26 -17.26
CA ASP A 78 -20.74 23.49 -15.82
C ASP A 78 -20.86 22.22 -14.97
N ASN A 79 -21.56 21.19 -15.45
CA ASN A 79 -21.63 19.89 -14.77
C ASN A 79 -20.27 19.16 -14.71
N PHE A 80 -19.28 19.56 -15.52
CA PHE A 80 -17.90 19.06 -15.47
C PHE A 80 -16.99 19.86 -14.52
N TRP A 81 -17.56 20.58 -13.55
CA TRP A 81 -16.83 21.37 -12.55
C TRP A 81 -15.68 20.61 -11.86
N ALA A 82 -15.82 19.29 -11.64
CA ALA A 82 -14.81 18.46 -10.98
C ALA A 82 -13.50 18.33 -11.77
N VAL A 83 -13.55 18.50 -13.10
CA VAL A 83 -12.39 18.32 -14.00
C VAL A 83 -11.87 19.63 -14.60
N LYS A 84 -12.52 20.76 -14.29
CA LYS A 84 -12.05 22.10 -14.67
C LYS A 84 -10.71 22.43 -13.99
N LYS A 85 -10.50 21.99 -12.75
CA LYS A 85 -9.24 22.14 -12.00
C LYS A 85 -8.85 20.81 -11.36
N LEU A 86 -7.55 20.56 -11.26
CA LEU A 86 -7.03 19.44 -10.47
C LEU A 86 -7.05 19.85 -9.00
N LYS A 87 -8.02 19.33 -8.24
CA LYS A 87 -8.06 19.49 -6.78
C LYS A 87 -7.26 18.36 -6.15
N TYR A 88 -6.41 18.68 -5.18
CA TYR A 88 -5.62 17.71 -4.44
C TYR A 88 -5.41 18.19 -3.01
N ARG A 89 -5.22 17.24 -2.09
CA ARG A 89 -4.83 17.50 -0.72
C ARG A 89 -3.38 17.14 -0.53
N LEU A 90 -2.62 17.99 0.16
CA LEU A 90 -1.27 17.66 0.60
C LEU A 90 -1.29 17.48 2.12
N ALA A 91 -1.02 16.24 2.56
CA ALA A 91 -0.77 15.91 3.97
C ALA A 91 0.74 15.81 4.20
N ARG A 92 1.26 16.47 5.24
CA ARG A 92 2.67 16.49 5.60
C ARG A 92 2.97 15.42 6.66
N GLN A 93 4.20 14.92 6.65
CA GLN A 93 4.74 14.01 7.66
C GLN A 93 6.18 14.43 7.96
N ASP A 94 6.61 14.24 9.20
CA ASP A 94 7.93 14.70 9.68
C ASP A 94 9.09 13.81 9.22
N ARG A 95 8.77 12.57 8.82
CA ARG A 95 9.72 11.52 8.47
C ARG A 95 9.66 11.19 6.98
N GLU A 96 10.69 10.52 6.47
CA GLU A 96 10.70 10.06 5.09
C GLU A 96 9.46 9.25 4.75
N ALA A 97 8.90 9.53 3.57
CA ALA A 97 7.68 8.89 3.13
C ALA A 97 7.87 7.39 2.97
N PRO A 98 6.97 6.55 3.50
CA PRO A 98 7.00 5.13 3.20
C PRO A 98 6.79 4.92 1.69
N LEU A 99 7.39 3.88 1.15
CA LEU A 99 7.17 3.48 -0.23
C LEU A 99 5.70 3.04 -0.41
N ILE A 100 4.92 3.85 -1.15
CA ILE A 100 3.53 3.54 -1.51
C ILE A 100 3.51 2.98 -2.92
N PHE A 101 2.94 1.79 -3.11
CA PHE A 101 2.62 1.24 -4.42
C PHE A 101 1.15 1.51 -4.72
N ILE A 102 0.86 2.14 -5.86
CA ILE A 102 -0.50 2.19 -6.43
C ILE A 102 -0.54 1.06 -7.47
N ILE A 103 -1.34 0.03 -7.20
CA ILE A 103 -1.54 -1.13 -8.09
C ILE A 103 -2.83 -0.93 -8.89
#